data_AF-A0A183DP93-F1
#
_entry.id   AF-A0A183DP93-F1
#
_cell.length_a   1.000
_cell.length_b   1.000
_cell.length_c   1.000
_cell.angle_alpha   90.00
_cell.angle_beta   90.00
_cell.angle_gamma   90.00
#
_symmetry.space_group_name_H-M   'P 1'
#
loop_
_entity.id
_entity.type
_entity.pdbx_description
1 polymer ?
#
loop_
_entity_poly.entity_id
_entity_poly.type
_entity_poly.pdbx_seq_one_letter_code
_entity_poly.pdbx_strand_id
1 'polypeptide(L)'
;MEEDGTIEWIREEASANEIQASVVGSASDRDATAAQVRISRSFFTISSTDYACKFVWQLVLLASLYPPDGPENGTHSVFAFVDWFYTYATYRSILLHLTAFLWLPLPAGVESASNPNLLDETDKENKNSSNGEELDISEYERNLRENAKQAMDLVGDLCDRSDQITEQQKGTLLKLEEEQRERQKVAEEMKKVAEQNEELSSVKQQVQFWLIFSLKLEQRVAELSSSQHVDDSDQGGKSQSHLTGAGWQRVDSVSIGEDELSRPNSAAFLQNTDKIVVADEENGLVLFSMQSGLITKVTSEDWKWPQSVICTPDNKILISAMAKSENNGKIEWKRNLLKFDENLEFLSRIEGPKWIQDETVASEHLCIAPNGYIYLSVTGETFSALYELATDGKWSEICHKRGIKISNVQVLAAVGPITELLVVERCRGYIWLLSIRESSACARNMIAAVEKPGALCIDERHQIFIHDTQQSKIRQVDSRVFEPVADVALASKDLTFISSCRGLLAAVYCARKIVRIHEYSLVQ
;
A
#
# COMPACT_ATOMS: atom_id res chain seq x y z
N MET A 1 19.57 -46.96 50.98
CA MET A 1 20.29 -45.71 50.70
C MET A 1 19.59 -45.13 49.47
N GLU A 2 18.36 -44.67 49.69
CA GLU A 2 17.98 -43.29 50.06
C GLU A 2 17.92 -42.46 48.76
N GLU A 3 16.73 -42.39 48.16
CA GLU A 3 15.64 -41.39 48.35
C GLU A 3 15.78 -40.31 47.25
N ASP A 4 14.92 -40.32 46.23
CA ASP A 4 13.57 -39.73 46.14
C ASP A 4 13.62 -38.26 45.67
N GLY A 5 12.78 -37.88 44.71
CA GLY A 5 12.60 -36.47 44.34
C GLY A 5 12.29 -36.17 42.87
N THR A 6 11.20 -36.71 42.35
CA THR A 6 10.46 -36.17 41.19
C THR A 6 9.91 -34.78 41.56
N ILE A 7 10.12 -33.75 40.74
CA ILE A 7 9.40 -32.48 40.84
C ILE A 7 8.83 -32.10 39.48
N GLU A 8 7.51 -32.28 39.36
CA GLU A 8 6.65 -31.59 38.41
C GLU A 8 6.63 -30.08 38.70
N TRP A 9 6.60 -29.26 37.66
CA TRP A 9 6.14 -27.88 37.76
C TRP A 9 4.92 -27.69 36.87
N ILE A 10 3.76 -27.70 37.53
CA ILE A 10 2.53 -27.02 37.10
C ILE A 10 2.52 -25.68 37.84
N ARG A 11 2.38 -24.56 37.11
CA ARG A 11 1.85 -23.28 37.62
C ARG A 11 1.40 -22.43 36.43
N GLU A 12 0.09 -22.33 36.21
CA GLU A 12 -0.84 -21.32 36.73
C GLU A 12 -0.96 -20.12 35.77
N GLU A 13 -1.95 -20.23 34.88
CA GLU A 13 -2.65 -19.09 34.30
C GLU A 13 -3.23 -18.22 35.41
N ALA A 14 -2.94 -16.92 35.38
CA ALA A 14 -3.68 -15.92 36.12
C ALA A 14 -4.18 -14.85 35.14
N SER A 15 -5.45 -14.97 34.77
CA SER A 15 -6.28 -13.92 34.23
C SER A 15 -6.56 -12.85 35.29
N ALA A 16 -6.44 -11.57 34.92
CA ALA A 16 -7.02 -10.44 35.63
C ALA A 16 -7.24 -9.31 34.62
N ASN A 17 -8.34 -8.58 34.54
CA ASN A 17 -9.70 -8.70 35.08
C ASN A 17 -10.54 -7.69 34.29
N GLU A 18 -11.68 -8.12 33.75
CA GLU A 18 -12.79 -7.22 33.40
C GLU A 18 -13.23 -6.45 34.65
N ILE A 19 -13.51 -5.16 34.49
CA ILE A 19 -14.43 -4.44 35.37
C ILE A 19 -15.61 -4.02 34.50
N GLN A 20 -16.66 -4.84 34.54
CA GLN A 20 -18.03 -4.36 34.33
C GLN A 20 -18.45 -3.57 35.57
N ALA A 21 -18.99 -2.38 35.36
CA ALA A 21 -19.79 -1.68 36.36
C ALA A 21 -21.18 -1.41 35.77
N SER A 22 -22.12 -2.27 36.14
CA SER A 22 -23.56 -1.99 36.08
C SER A 22 -24.00 -1.46 37.45
N VAL A 23 -24.67 -0.31 37.53
CA VAL A 23 -25.73 -0.07 38.53
C VAL A 23 -26.77 0.90 37.95
N VAL A 24 -28.01 0.43 37.95
CA VAL A 24 -29.26 1.19 37.83
C VAL A 24 -29.63 1.74 39.22
N GLY A 25 -30.06 3.00 39.32
CA GLY A 25 -30.77 3.47 40.53
C GLY A 25 -30.80 4.99 40.74
N SER A 26 -32.00 5.54 40.69
CA SER A 26 -32.43 6.94 40.81
C SER A 26 -32.13 7.69 42.13
N ALA A 27 -31.93 9.01 42.01
CA ALA A 27 -32.67 10.12 42.67
C ALA A 27 -31.83 11.21 43.39
N SER A 28 -32.29 12.45 43.16
CA SER A 28 -32.15 13.71 43.91
C SER A 28 -30.86 14.55 43.84
N ASP A 29 -31.01 15.69 43.15
CA ASP A 29 -30.78 17.08 43.56
C ASP A 29 -29.37 17.60 43.98
N ARG A 30 -29.00 18.67 43.24
CA ARG A 30 -28.24 19.89 43.61
C ARG A 30 -26.72 19.95 43.46
N ASP A 31 -26.38 20.92 42.61
CA ASP A 31 -25.30 21.91 42.67
C ASP A 31 -23.88 21.57 42.24
N ALA A 32 -23.43 22.45 41.35
CA ALA A 32 -22.14 22.56 40.71
C ALA A 32 -21.02 22.91 41.70
N THR A 33 -19.79 22.44 41.44
CA THR A 33 -18.64 23.29 41.08
C THR A 33 -17.33 22.50 40.91
N ALA A 34 -16.59 22.85 39.85
CA ALA A 34 -15.13 22.86 39.72
C ALA A 34 -14.30 21.62 40.12
N ALA A 35 -13.90 20.82 39.12
CA ALA A 35 -12.76 19.91 39.23
C ALA A 35 -11.61 20.38 38.32
N GLN A 36 -10.52 20.76 38.98
CA GLN A 36 -9.27 21.29 38.47
C GLN A 36 -8.40 20.12 37.95
N VAL A 37 -8.16 20.04 36.65
CA VAL A 37 -7.30 18.99 36.05
C VAL A 37 -5.82 19.42 36.15
N ARG A 38 -5.06 18.71 36.98
CA ARG A 38 -3.58 18.68 36.95
C ARG A 38 -3.13 17.74 35.84
N ILE A 39 -2.48 18.27 34.82
CA ILE A 39 -1.72 17.48 33.83
C ILE A 39 -0.26 17.46 34.25
N SER A 40 0.25 16.28 34.58
CA SER A 40 1.68 15.99 34.76
C SER A 40 2.39 15.98 33.41
N ARG A 41 3.52 16.71 33.35
CA ARG A 41 4.40 16.86 32.20
C ARG A 41 5.04 15.53 31.77
N SER A 42 4.91 15.20 30.49
CA SER A 42 5.82 14.30 29.77
C SER A 42 6.23 15.00 28.47
N PHE A 43 7.54 15.13 28.26
CA PHE A 43 8.17 15.82 27.14
C PHE A 43 7.86 15.11 25.81
N PHE A 44 7.33 15.85 24.84
CA PHE A 44 7.37 15.50 23.41
C PHE A 44 7.91 16.71 22.64
N THR A 45 8.97 16.51 21.87
CA THR A 45 9.40 17.41 20.80
C THR A 45 8.40 17.27 19.65
N ILE A 46 7.60 18.31 19.42
CA ILE A 46 6.59 18.39 18.35
C ILE A 46 6.99 19.52 17.40
N SER A 47 6.96 19.27 16.10
CA SER A 47 7.34 20.22 15.05
C SER A 47 6.36 21.39 14.94
N SER A 48 6.87 22.58 14.63
CA SER A 48 6.15 23.87 14.61
C SER A 48 4.95 23.96 13.66
N THR A 49 4.86 23.06 12.68
CA THR A 49 3.74 22.97 11.73
C THR A 49 2.43 22.48 12.36
N ASP A 50 2.51 21.67 13.42
CA ASP A 50 1.33 21.09 14.07
C ASP A 50 0.57 22.11 14.93
N TYR A 51 1.24 23.19 15.35
CA TYR A 51 0.63 24.31 16.07
C TYR A 51 -0.22 25.21 15.16
N ALA A 52 0.24 25.44 13.92
CA ALA A 52 -0.46 26.31 12.98
C ALA A 52 -1.81 25.71 12.56
N CYS A 53 -1.86 24.41 12.27
CA CYS A 53 -3.10 23.74 11.88
C CYS A 53 -4.12 23.65 13.03
N LYS A 54 -3.66 23.38 14.26
CA LYS A 54 -4.54 23.34 15.44
C LYS A 54 -5.08 24.72 15.82
N PHE A 55 -4.28 25.78 15.65
CA PHE A 55 -4.69 27.16 15.91
C PHE A 55 -5.71 27.66 14.87
N VAL A 56 -5.52 27.32 13.59
CA VAL A 56 -6.48 27.63 12.51
C VAL A 56 -7.82 26.92 12.75
N TRP A 57 -7.81 25.64 13.15
CA TRP A 57 -9.05 24.92 13.42
C TRP A 57 -9.78 25.49 14.65
N GLN A 58 -9.07 25.86 15.72
CA GLN A 58 -9.68 26.51 16.88
C GLN A 58 -10.26 27.89 16.56
N LEU A 59 -9.63 28.67 15.68
CA LEU A 59 -10.15 29.97 15.22
C LEU A 59 -11.39 29.83 14.34
N VAL A 60 -11.42 28.83 13.45
CA VAL A 60 -12.60 28.52 12.63
C VAL A 60 -13.77 28.03 13.50
N LEU A 61 -13.49 27.23 14.55
CA LEU A 61 -14.52 26.79 15.50
C LEU A 61 -15.06 27.96 16.33
N LEU A 62 -14.20 28.88 16.78
CA LEU A 62 -14.59 30.08 17.54
C LEU A 62 -15.39 31.07 16.70
N ALA A 63 -15.04 31.25 15.42
CA ALA A 63 -15.80 32.10 14.49
C ALA A 63 -17.17 31.51 14.13
N SER A 64 -17.32 30.19 14.18
CA SER A 64 -18.60 29.49 13.93
C SER A 64 -19.55 29.53 15.13
N LEU A 65 -19.02 29.75 16.34
CA LEU A 65 -19.79 29.76 17.59
C LEU A 65 -20.29 31.15 17.99
N TYR A 66 -19.85 32.22 17.32
CA TYR A 66 -20.32 33.60 17.53
C TYR A 66 -20.57 34.29 16.17
N PRO A 67 -21.73 34.07 15.52
CA PRO A 67 -22.10 34.91 14.39
C PRO A 67 -22.39 36.33 14.89
N PRO A 68 -21.90 37.38 14.22
CA PRO A 68 -22.26 38.75 14.57
C PRO A 68 -23.75 38.97 14.25
N ASP A 69 -24.51 39.42 15.24
CA ASP A 69 -25.90 39.83 15.08
C ASP A 69 -25.99 41.03 14.13
N GLY A 70 -26.63 40.84 12.98
CA GLY A 70 -26.99 41.91 12.05
C GLY A 70 -27.13 41.41 10.61
N PRO A 71 -28.26 41.69 9.93
CA PRO A 71 -28.44 41.27 8.55
C PRO A 71 -27.63 42.21 7.63
N GLU A 72 -27.07 41.62 6.58
CA GLU A 72 -26.37 42.24 5.45
C GLU A 72 -24.84 42.46 5.67
N ASN A 73 -24.05 41.63 4.96
CA ASN A 73 -22.58 41.69 4.73
C ASN A 73 -21.65 40.68 5.47
N GLY A 74 -22.13 39.47 5.79
CA GLY A 74 -21.34 38.46 6.51
C GLY A 74 -20.32 37.62 5.70
N THR A 75 -20.37 37.57 4.36
CA THR A 75 -19.53 36.64 3.58
C THR A 75 -18.24 37.23 3.01
N HIS A 76 -18.11 38.56 2.91
CA HIS A 76 -16.90 39.19 2.37
C HIS A 76 -15.76 39.36 3.39
N SER A 77 -16.05 39.34 4.69
CA SER A 77 -15.05 39.60 5.74
C SER A 77 -14.10 38.43 6.02
N VAL A 78 -14.56 37.19 5.88
CA VAL A 78 -13.76 35.99 6.22
C VAL A 78 -12.76 35.68 5.10
N PHE A 79 -13.18 35.80 3.83
CA PHE A 79 -12.28 35.60 2.69
C PHE A 79 -11.19 36.68 2.60
N ALA A 80 -11.53 37.94 2.87
CA ALA A 80 -10.53 39.01 2.92
C ALA A 80 -9.49 38.83 4.04
N PHE A 81 -9.89 38.25 5.18
CA PHE A 81 -8.98 37.95 6.29
C PHE A 81 -8.07 36.75 5.97
N VAL A 82 -8.59 35.72 5.32
CA VAL A 82 -7.80 34.56 4.87
C VAL A 82 -6.79 34.97 3.80
N ASP A 83 -7.17 35.81 2.84
CA ASP A 83 -6.25 36.34 1.82
C ASP A 83 -5.17 37.25 2.42
N TRP A 84 -5.54 38.14 3.34
CA TRP A 84 -4.57 38.98 4.06
C TRP A 84 -3.58 38.13 4.87
N PHE A 85 -4.05 37.07 5.53
CA PHE A 85 -3.20 36.19 6.34
C PHE A 85 -2.28 35.31 5.47
N TYR A 86 -2.76 34.79 4.33
CA TYR A 86 -1.92 34.08 3.36
C TYR A 86 -0.86 35.00 2.75
N THR A 87 -1.23 36.24 2.42
CA THR A 87 -0.29 37.23 1.90
C THR A 87 0.78 37.58 2.95
N TYR A 88 0.37 37.77 4.22
CA TYR A 88 1.28 38.06 5.33
C TYR A 88 2.21 36.88 5.68
N ALA A 89 1.69 35.65 5.67
CA ALA A 89 2.47 34.44 5.92
C ALA A 89 3.52 34.19 4.81
N THR A 90 3.13 34.41 3.55
CA THR A 90 4.04 34.33 2.40
C THR A 90 5.14 35.40 2.49
N TYR A 91 4.77 36.65 2.83
CA TYR A 91 5.74 37.74 3.02
C TYR A 91 6.75 37.44 4.14
N ARG A 92 6.27 36.87 5.26
CA ARG A 92 7.13 36.51 6.40
C ARG A 92 8.04 35.32 6.09
N SER A 93 7.59 34.35 5.31
CA SER A 93 8.41 33.23 4.83
C SER A 93 9.52 33.69 3.88
N ILE A 94 9.20 34.64 2.98
CA ILE A 94 10.18 35.27 2.08
C ILE A 94 11.19 36.10 2.89
N LEU A 95 10.74 36.85 3.88
CA LEU A 95 11.63 37.64 4.76
C LEU A 95 12.57 36.74 5.58
N LEU A 96 12.06 35.60 6.09
CA LEU A 96 12.85 34.62 6.85
C LEU A 96 13.91 33.94 5.97
N HIS A 97 13.59 33.63 4.71
CA HIS A 97 14.57 33.09 3.76
C HIS A 97 15.62 34.12 3.32
N LEU A 98 15.24 35.39 3.17
CA LEU A 98 16.20 36.47 2.89
C LEU A 98 17.14 36.74 4.08
N THR A 99 16.65 36.68 5.32
CA THR A 99 17.51 36.80 6.51
C THR A 99 18.42 35.59 6.74
N ALA A 100 18.00 34.39 6.32
CA ALA A 100 18.85 33.19 6.37
C ALA A 100 19.96 33.21 5.30
N PHE A 101 19.72 33.84 4.16
CA PHE A 101 20.71 34.00 3.09
C PHE A 101 21.80 35.04 3.44
N LEU A 102 21.47 36.04 4.27
CA LEU A 102 22.40 37.08 4.73
C LEU A 102 23.30 36.66 5.91
N TRP A 103 23.16 35.43 6.41
CA TRP A 103 23.89 34.91 7.59
C TRP A 103 24.66 33.60 7.31
N LEU A 104 24.96 33.28 6.05
CA LEU A 104 25.91 32.21 5.73
C LEU A 104 27.36 32.74 5.84
N PRO A 105 28.22 32.11 6.67
CA PRO A 105 29.64 32.45 6.68
C PRO A 105 30.28 32.02 5.35
N LEU A 106 31.06 32.92 4.76
CA LEU A 106 31.92 32.63 3.60
C LEU A 106 32.78 31.40 3.87
N PRO A 107 32.89 30.43 2.94
CA PRO A 107 33.79 29.30 3.12
C PRO A 107 35.24 29.78 2.99
N ALA A 108 36.04 29.42 3.99
CA ALA A 108 37.49 29.57 3.96
C ALA A 108 38.09 28.62 2.92
N GLY A 109 38.99 29.15 2.09
CA GLY A 109 39.97 28.37 1.33
C GLY A 109 39.60 28.12 -0.14
N VAL A 110 40.05 29.01 -1.02
CA VAL A 110 40.53 28.61 -2.35
C VAL A 110 41.86 29.31 -2.57
N GLU A 111 42.87 28.47 -2.80
CA GLU A 111 44.28 28.80 -2.99
C GLU A 111 44.48 29.74 -4.18
N SER A 112 45.32 30.74 -3.97
CA SER A 112 45.83 31.66 -4.99
C SER A 112 46.81 30.94 -5.91
N ALA A 113 46.49 30.88 -7.21
CA ALA A 113 47.47 30.61 -8.24
C ALA A 113 48.20 31.92 -8.59
N SER A 114 49.49 31.91 -8.26
CA SER A 114 50.60 32.78 -8.66
C SER A 114 50.44 33.60 -9.96
N ASN A 115 50.81 34.87 -9.91
CA ASN A 115 52.03 35.29 -10.63
C ASN A 115 52.71 36.52 -10.00
N PRO A 116 54.06 36.51 -9.88
CA PRO A 116 54.86 37.54 -9.23
C PRO A 116 55.38 38.57 -10.24
N ASN A 117 55.63 39.79 -9.78
CA ASN A 117 56.69 40.72 -10.22
C ASN A 117 56.30 42.14 -9.78
N LEU A 118 56.92 42.68 -8.72
CA LEU A 118 58.05 43.60 -8.87
C LEU A 118 58.49 44.06 -7.46
N LEU A 119 59.81 44.04 -7.28
CA LEU A 119 60.63 44.59 -6.19
C LEU A 119 60.26 46.08 -5.91
N ASP A 120 60.56 46.71 -4.77
CA ASP A 120 61.73 46.59 -3.91
C ASP A 120 61.56 47.43 -2.63
N GLU A 121 62.34 47.09 -1.60
CA GLU A 121 62.96 47.96 -0.59
C GLU A 121 62.18 49.11 0.10
N THR A 122 61.96 49.00 1.42
CA THR A 122 62.83 49.60 2.47
C THR A 122 62.10 49.73 3.82
N ASP A 123 62.86 49.40 4.88
CA ASP A 123 62.60 49.78 6.27
C ASP A 123 62.45 51.31 6.44
N LYS A 124 61.52 51.76 7.29
CA LYS A 124 61.83 52.59 8.47
C LYS A 124 60.62 52.99 9.31
N GLU A 125 60.92 53.03 10.60
CA GLU A 125 60.13 53.45 11.74
C GLU A 125 59.50 54.85 11.63
N ASN A 126 58.39 55.00 12.34
CA ASN A 126 57.93 56.19 13.06
C ASN A 126 57.82 57.52 12.31
N LYS A 127 56.57 57.97 12.10
CA LYS A 127 56.13 59.28 12.58
C LYS A 127 54.61 59.42 12.54
N ASN A 128 54.05 59.73 13.71
CA ASN A 128 52.81 60.49 13.81
C ASN A 128 52.94 61.77 12.98
N SER A 129 52.11 61.90 11.96
CA SER A 129 51.61 63.19 11.50
C SER A 129 50.15 63.03 11.11
N SER A 130 49.29 63.57 11.95
CA SER A 130 47.92 63.91 11.63
C SER A 130 47.89 64.78 10.37
N ASN A 131 47.72 64.15 9.21
CA ASN A 131 47.19 64.84 8.04
C ASN A 131 45.70 64.57 8.05
N GLY A 132 44.90 65.62 8.30
CA GLY A 132 43.50 65.57 7.98
C GLY A 132 43.37 65.28 6.51
N GLU A 133 42.97 64.07 6.17
CA GLU A 133 42.34 63.78 4.89
C GLU A 133 41.06 64.62 4.90
N GLU A 134 41.19 65.83 4.37
CA GLU A 134 40.05 66.62 3.92
C GLU A 134 39.35 65.73 2.91
N LEU A 135 38.27 65.07 3.35
CA LEU A 135 37.43 64.21 2.51
C LEU A 135 37.10 65.02 1.27
N ASP A 136 37.66 64.64 0.12
CA ASP A 136 37.33 65.28 -1.14
C ASP A 136 35.91 64.82 -1.50
N ILE A 137 34.94 65.63 -1.04
CA ILE A 137 33.51 65.42 -1.26
C ILE A 137 33.24 65.26 -2.76
N SER A 138 34.03 65.91 -3.61
CA SER A 138 33.93 65.82 -5.07
C SER A 138 34.26 64.42 -5.60
N GLU A 139 35.28 63.77 -5.02
CA GLU A 139 35.66 62.40 -5.37
C GLU A 139 34.60 61.39 -4.89
N TYR A 140 34.06 61.60 -3.68
CA TYR A 140 32.97 60.77 -3.16
C TYR A 140 31.69 60.90 -3.98
N GLU A 141 31.30 62.12 -4.36
CA GLU A 141 30.15 62.35 -5.24
C GLU A 141 30.34 61.72 -6.63
N ARG A 142 31.56 61.74 -7.16
CA ARG A 142 31.89 61.11 -8.44
C ARG A 142 31.73 59.59 -8.35
N ASN A 143 32.30 58.98 -7.31
CA ASN A 143 32.21 57.54 -7.07
C ASN A 143 30.76 57.11 -6.79
N LEU A 144 29.97 57.93 -6.08
CA LEU A 144 28.56 57.66 -5.84
C LEU A 144 27.75 57.68 -7.15
N ARG A 145 28.00 58.64 -8.05
CA ARG A 145 27.33 58.69 -9.35
C ARG A 145 27.72 57.53 -10.25
N GLU A 146 28.99 57.13 -10.22
CA GLU A 146 29.48 55.98 -10.99
C GLU A 146 28.87 54.67 -10.48
N ASN A 147 28.84 54.47 -9.16
CA ASN A 147 28.18 53.31 -8.54
C ASN A 147 26.68 53.29 -8.78
N ALA A 148 26.00 54.44 -8.72
CA ALA A 148 24.57 54.54 -9.03
C ALA A 148 24.29 54.18 -10.50
N LYS A 149 25.18 54.57 -11.41
CA LYS A 149 25.07 54.19 -12.83
C LYS A 149 25.27 52.69 -13.03
N GLN A 150 26.30 52.10 -12.43
CA GLN A 150 26.54 50.65 -12.48
C GLN A 150 25.37 49.85 -11.89
N ALA A 151 24.76 50.34 -10.80
CA ALA A 151 23.59 49.71 -10.21
C ALA A 151 22.35 49.78 -11.14
N MET A 152 22.15 50.91 -11.83
CA MET A 152 21.06 51.06 -12.80
C MET A 152 21.26 50.15 -14.02
N ASP A 153 22.49 50.03 -14.52
CA ASP A 153 22.83 49.14 -15.63
C ASP A 153 22.58 47.67 -15.25
N LEU A 154 22.97 47.25 -14.03
CA LEU A 154 22.71 45.91 -13.51
C LEU A 154 21.20 45.61 -13.36
N VAL A 155 20.42 46.59 -12.91
CA VAL A 155 18.96 46.46 -12.83
C VAL A 155 18.35 46.30 -14.22
N GLY A 156 18.87 47.01 -15.22
CA GLY A 156 18.50 46.83 -16.63
C GLY A 156 18.75 45.40 -17.10
N ASP A 157 19.96 44.89 -16.92
CA ASP A 157 20.33 43.51 -17.30
C ASP A 157 19.47 42.45 -16.60
N LEU A 158 19.11 42.68 -15.33
CA LEU A 158 18.23 41.77 -14.58
C LEU A 158 16.79 41.79 -15.11
N CYS A 159 16.28 42.96 -15.52
CA CYS A 159 14.95 43.08 -16.13
C CYS A 159 14.92 42.35 -17.49
N ASP A 160 15.91 42.59 -18.35
CA ASP A 160 16.01 41.93 -19.66
C ASP A 160 16.10 40.41 -19.53
N ARG A 161 16.86 39.92 -18.54
CA ARG A 161 16.97 38.49 -18.26
C ARG A 161 15.66 37.90 -17.69
N SER A 162 14.94 38.67 -16.86
CA SER A 162 13.63 38.28 -16.35
C SER A 162 12.61 38.13 -17.48
N ASP A 163 12.60 39.06 -18.43
CA ASP A 163 11.71 39.00 -19.59
C ASP A 163 12.06 37.79 -20.48
N GLN A 164 13.35 37.53 -20.71
CA GLN A 164 13.80 36.37 -21.46
C GLN A 164 13.38 35.04 -20.81
N ILE A 165 13.50 34.92 -19.48
CA ILE A 165 13.06 33.72 -18.74
C ILE A 165 11.54 33.56 -18.84
N THR A 166 10.78 34.66 -18.72
CA THR A 166 9.32 34.64 -18.82
C THR A 166 8.87 34.14 -20.20
N GLU A 167 9.54 34.58 -21.27
CA GLU A 167 9.22 34.15 -22.62
C GLU A 167 9.60 32.68 -22.88
N GLN A 168 10.72 32.22 -22.33
CA GLN A 168 11.09 30.79 -22.35
C GLN A 168 10.07 29.92 -21.59
N GLN A 169 9.58 30.38 -20.44
CA GLN A 169 8.57 29.67 -19.65
C GLN A 169 7.24 29.56 -20.42
N LYS A 170 6.77 30.63 -21.05
CA LYS A 170 5.57 30.58 -21.93
C LYS A 170 5.75 29.59 -23.07
N GLY A 171 6.90 29.62 -23.76
CA GLY A 171 7.20 28.68 -24.84
C GLY A 171 7.21 27.22 -24.38
N THR A 172 7.71 26.96 -23.18
CA THR A 172 7.73 25.60 -22.59
C THR A 172 6.33 25.15 -22.19
N LEU A 173 5.52 26.06 -21.65
CA LEU A 173 4.14 25.78 -21.25
C LEU A 173 3.26 25.43 -22.45
N LEU A 174 3.40 26.15 -23.57
CA LEU A 174 2.70 25.84 -24.82
C LEU A 174 3.06 24.45 -25.36
N LYS A 175 4.34 24.06 -25.32
CA LYS A 175 4.77 22.71 -25.73
C LYS A 175 4.19 21.62 -24.82
N LEU A 176 4.13 21.87 -23.52
CA LEU A 176 3.51 20.96 -22.54
C LEU A 176 2.00 20.80 -22.78
N GLU A 177 1.29 21.88 -23.10
CA GLU A 177 -0.13 21.82 -23.45
C GLU A 177 -0.37 21.02 -24.75
N GLU A 178 0.50 21.16 -25.75
CA GLU A 178 0.43 20.38 -26.99
C GLU A 178 0.68 18.90 -26.74
N GLU A 179 1.73 18.54 -25.99
CA GLU A 179 1.98 17.15 -25.57
C GLU A 179 0.82 16.57 -24.76
N GLN A 180 0.21 17.36 -23.88
CA GLN A 180 -0.93 16.91 -23.08
C GLN A 180 -2.14 16.61 -23.97
N ARG A 181 -2.38 17.41 -25.01
CA ARG A 181 -3.44 17.17 -26.00
C ARG A 181 -3.18 15.90 -26.81
N GLU A 182 -1.94 15.66 -27.21
CA GLU A 182 -1.56 14.42 -27.90
C GLU A 182 -1.73 13.20 -27.01
N ARG A 183 -1.32 13.27 -25.73
CA ARG A 183 -1.52 12.19 -24.77
C ARG A 183 -3.00 11.89 -24.52
N GLN A 184 -3.85 12.92 -24.49
CA GLN A 184 -5.31 12.73 -24.39
C GLN A 184 -5.86 11.99 -25.61
N LYS A 185 -5.41 12.35 -26.82
CA LYS A 185 -5.81 11.67 -28.05
C LYS A 185 -5.40 10.19 -28.04
N VAL A 186 -4.16 9.89 -27.62
CA VAL A 186 -3.66 8.52 -27.49
C VAL A 186 -4.46 7.74 -26.43
N ALA A 187 -4.79 8.36 -25.30
CA ALA A 187 -5.58 7.72 -24.25
C ALA A 187 -7.00 7.36 -24.75
N GLU A 188 -7.62 8.23 -25.56
CA GLU A 188 -8.92 7.95 -26.18
C GLU A 188 -8.84 6.80 -27.19
N GLU A 189 -7.78 6.74 -28.00
CA GLU A 189 -7.54 5.63 -28.92
C GLU A 189 -7.28 4.31 -28.17
N MET A 190 -6.48 4.33 -27.10
CA MET A 190 -6.27 3.15 -26.24
C MET A 190 -7.57 2.68 -25.59
N LYS A 191 -8.45 3.60 -25.17
CA LYS A 191 -9.76 3.25 -24.63
C LYS A 191 -10.62 2.52 -25.67
N LYS A 192 -10.66 2.99 -26.92
CA LYS A 192 -11.36 2.32 -28.03
C LYS A 192 -10.81 0.92 -28.28
N VAL A 193 -9.48 0.74 -28.23
CA VAL A 193 -8.84 -0.57 -28.38
C VAL A 193 -9.16 -1.49 -27.20
N ALA A 194 -9.23 -0.96 -25.97
CA ALA A 194 -9.61 -1.73 -24.79
C ALA A 194 -11.07 -2.22 -24.88
N GLU A 195 -12.00 -1.36 -25.27
CA GLU A 195 -13.41 -1.70 -25.52
C GLU A 195 -13.52 -2.80 -26.60
N GLN A 196 -12.81 -2.66 -27.72
CA GLN A 196 -12.78 -3.69 -28.78
C GLN A 196 -12.17 -5.03 -28.30
N ASN A 197 -11.13 -4.99 -27.46
CA ASN A 197 -10.52 -6.20 -26.91
C ASN A 197 -11.45 -6.90 -25.90
N GLU A 198 -12.23 -6.15 -25.14
CA GLU A 198 -13.23 -6.72 -24.23
C GLU A 198 -14.35 -7.42 -25.02
N GLU A 199 -14.84 -6.81 -26.09
CA GLU A 199 -15.77 -7.44 -27.02
C GLU A 199 -15.17 -8.73 -27.60
N LEU A 200 -13.94 -8.68 -28.11
CA LEU A 200 -13.26 -9.85 -28.67
C LEU A 200 -13.06 -10.97 -27.63
N SER A 201 -12.75 -10.59 -26.38
CA SER A 201 -12.61 -11.52 -25.25
C SER A 201 -13.94 -12.21 -24.95
N SER A 202 -15.05 -11.47 -24.95
CA SER A 202 -16.40 -12.03 -24.73
C SER A 202 -16.77 -13.02 -25.84
N VAL A 203 -16.48 -12.70 -27.10
CA VAL A 203 -16.70 -13.59 -28.26
C VAL A 203 -15.84 -14.84 -28.14
N LYS A 204 -14.57 -14.69 -27.76
CA LYS A 204 -13.65 -15.82 -27.55
C LYS A 204 -14.16 -16.76 -26.45
N GLN A 205 -14.66 -16.22 -25.34
CA GLN A 205 -15.26 -17.01 -24.26
C GLN A 205 -16.52 -17.75 -24.73
N GLN A 206 -17.41 -17.10 -25.49
CA GLN A 206 -18.59 -17.74 -26.06
C GLN A 206 -18.22 -18.88 -27.02
N VAL A 207 -17.22 -18.68 -27.88
CA VAL A 207 -16.75 -19.72 -28.81
C VAL A 207 -16.14 -20.89 -28.05
N GLN A 208 -15.33 -20.64 -27.02
CA GLN A 208 -14.78 -21.72 -26.17
C GLN A 208 -15.89 -22.49 -25.45
N PHE A 209 -16.89 -21.80 -24.91
CA PHE A 209 -18.05 -22.43 -24.28
C PHE A 209 -18.79 -23.33 -25.28
N TRP A 210 -19.04 -22.84 -26.49
CA TRP A 210 -19.66 -23.62 -27.57
C TRP A 210 -18.84 -24.85 -27.97
N LEU A 211 -17.52 -24.73 -28.02
CA LEU A 211 -16.63 -25.84 -28.36
C LEU A 211 -16.68 -26.93 -27.29
N ILE A 212 -16.61 -26.55 -26.00
CA ILE A 212 -16.70 -27.47 -24.87
C ILE A 212 -18.07 -28.15 -24.84
N PHE A 213 -19.14 -27.40 -25.08
CA PHE A 213 -20.50 -27.94 -25.11
C PHE A 213 -20.67 -28.96 -26.24
N SER A 214 -20.13 -28.67 -27.43
CA SER A 214 -20.18 -29.59 -28.58
C SER A 214 -19.42 -30.89 -28.31
N LEU A 215 -18.21 -30.80 -27.73
CA LEU A 215 -17.42 -31.98 -27.35
C LEU A 215 -18.14 -32.86 -26.31
N LYS A 216 -18.81 -32.24 -25.32
CA LYS A 216 -19.62 -32.98 -24.34
C LYS A 216 -20.83 -33.67 -24.95
N LEU A 217 -21.45 -33.05 -25.96
CA LEU A 217 -22.56 -33.65 -26.72
C LEU A 217 -22.09 -34.86 -27.53
N GLU A 218 -20.96 -34.75 -28.23
CA GLU A 218 -20.37 -35.86 -28.97
C GLU A 218 -20.02 -37.05 -28.08
N GLN A 219 -19.44 -36.80 -26.89
CA GLN A 219 -19.16 -37.85 -25.89
C GLN A 219 -20.44 -38.56 -25.43
N ARG A 220 -21.49 -37.81 -25.10
CA ARG A 220 -22.78 -38.39 -24.67
C ARG A 220 -23.45 -39.20 -25.77
N VAL A 221 -23.35 -38.77 -27.03
CA VAL A 221 -23.86 -39.52 -28.18
C VAL A 221 -23.07 -40.82 -28.37
N ALA A 222 -21.76 -40.80 -28.19
CA ALA A 222 -20.93 -42.00 -28.26
C ALA A 222 -21.25 -43.01 -27.13
N GLU A 223 -21.46 -42.53 -25.90
CA GLU A 223 -21.86 -43.36 -24.76
C GLU A 223 -23.23 -44.01 -24.95
N LEU A 224 -24.23 -43.26 -25.42
CA LEU A 224 -25.57 -43.78 -25.72
C LEU A 224 -25.56 -44.80 -26.87
N SER A 225 -24.63 -44.66 -27.82
CA SER A 225 -24.45 -45.61 -28.91
C SER A 225 -23.81 -46.93 -28.46
N SER A 226 -23.08 -46.92 -27.33
CA SER A 226 -22.41 -48.10 -26.77
C SER A 226 -23.25 -48.87 -25.75
N SER A 227 -24.32 -48.28 -25.21
CA SER A 227 -25.16 -48.87 -24.16
C SER A 227 -26.33 -49.73 -24.66
N GLN A 228 -26.46 -49.98 -25.98
CA GLN A 228 -27.56 -50.77 -26.55
C GLN A 228 -27.27 -52.28 -26.74
N HIS A 229 -26.18 -52.80 -26.18
CA HIS A 229 -25.97 -54.25 -26.13
C HIS A 229 -25.31 -54.66 -24.81
N VAL A 230 -26.06 -55.34 -23.93
CA VAL A 230 -25.76 -56.63 -23.29
C VAL A 230 -26.68 -56.84 -22.06
N ASP A 231 -27.15 -58.08 -21.99
CA ASP A 231 -28.10 -58.70 -21.06
C ASP A 231 -27.72 -58.74 -19.57
N ASP A 232 -28.77 -59.03 -18.80
CA ASP A 232 -28.83 -59.60 -17.45
C ASP A 232 -27.68 -60.54 -17.06
N SER A 233 -27.06 -60.31 -15.88
CA SER A 233 -26.96 -61.29 -14.78
C SER A 233 -26.06 -60.83 -13.61
N ASP A 234 -26.69 -60.85 -12.43
CA ASP A 234 -26.25 -61.36 -11.12
C ASP A 234 -25.01 -60.82 -10.35
N GLN A 235 -25.32 -60.37 -9.12
CA GLN A 235 -24.62 -60.45 -7.82
C GLN A 235 -23.18 -59.92 -7.58
N GLY A 236 -23.14 -58.89 -6.70
CA GLY A 236 -22.49 -59.01 -5.39
C GLY A 236 -21.15 -58.29 -5.15
N GLY A 237 -21.16 -57.27 -4.27
CA GLY A 237 -19.99 -56.91 -3.45
C GLY A 237 -19.55 -55.43 -3.39
N LYS A 238 -19.87 -54.80 -2.25
CA LYS A 238 -19.14 -53.75 -1.48
C LYS A 238 -18.47 -52.55 -2.20
N SER A 239 -18.91 -51.38 -1.73
CA SER A 239 -18.13 -50.16 -1.43
C SER A 239 -17.46 -49.44 -2.59
N GLN A 240 -18.12 -48.39 -3.11
CA GLN A 240 -17.47 -47.13 -3.45
C GLN A 240 -18.51 -46.01 -3.57
N SER A 241 -18.21 -44.90 -2.92
CA SER A 241 -18.96 -43.65 -2.93
C SER A 241 -19.02 -43.07 -4.35
N HIS A 242 -20.12 -43.36 -5.05
CA HIS A 242 -20.49 -42.68 -6.29
C HIS A 242 -21.04 -41.28 -5.96
N LEU A 243 -20.16 -40.29 -5.85
CA LEU A 243 -20.49 -38.90 -6.15
C LEU A 243 -20.17 -38.66 -7.62
N THR A 244 -20.96 -39.26 -8.50
CA THR A 244 -20.93 -38.95 -9.93
C THR A 244 -22.23 -38.28 -10.32
N GLY A 245 -22.14 -37.06 -10.83
CA GLY A 245 -23.16 -36.50 -11.72
C GLY A 245 -24.26 -35.67 -11.07
N ALA A 246 -23.93 -34.73 -10.18
CA ALA A 246 -24.80 -33.58 -9.96
C ALA A 246 -24.22 -32.40 -10.78
N GLY A 247 -24.89 -32.04 -11.87
CA GLY A 247 -24.68 -30.73 -12.46
C GLY A 247 -24.92 -29.66 -11.39
N TRP A 248 -24.04 -28.66 -11.34
CA TRP A 248 -24.06 -27.50 -10.46
C TRP A 248 -25.46 -26.88 -10.34
N GLN A 249 -26.25 -27.34 -9.37
CA GLN A 249 -27.58 -26.81 -9.07
C GLN A 249 -27.44 -25.87 -7.88
N ARG A 250 -27.47 -24.55 -8.15
CA ARG A 250 -27.68 -23.44 -7.20
C ARG A 250 -27.07 -23.66 -5.80
N VAL A 251 -25.75 -23.77 -5.73
CA VAL A 251 -25.04 -23.59 -4.47
C VAL A 251 -24.32 -22.25 -4.58
N ASP A 252 -24.73 -21.25 -3.80
CA ASP A 252 -24.14 -19.89 -3.81
C ASP A 252 -22.66 -19.88 -3.39
N SER A 253 -22.16 -21.02 -2.87
CA SER A 253 -20.75 -21.22 -2.58
C SER A 253 -20.37 -22.70 -2.46
N VAL A 254 -19.17 -23.07 -2.89
CA VAL A 254 -18.60 -24.41 -2.65
C VAL A 254 -17.44 -24.32 -1.67
N SER A 255 -17.33 -25.25 -0.74
CA SER A 255 -16.18 -25.34 0.17
C SER A 255 -15.25 -26.47 -0.29
N ILE A 256 -13.95 -26.21 -0.26
CA ILE A 256 -12.89 -27.19 -0.53
C ILE A 256 -11.92 -27.24 0.65
N GLY A 257 -11.21 -28.35 0.80
CA GLY A 257 -10.17 -28.52 1.82
C GLY A 257 -10.63 -29.11 3.15
N GLU A 258 -11.90 -29.54 3.24
CA GLU A 258 -12.40 -30.27 4.42
C GLU A 258 -11.60 -31.57 4.57
N ASP A 259 -10.81 -31.66 5.65
CA ASP A 259 -9.85 -32.72 5.99
C ASP A 259 -8.48 -32.66 5.29
N GLU A 260 -8.30 -31.91 4.19
CA GLU A 260 -6.99 -31.76 3.54
C GLU A 260 -6.15 -30.58 4.05
N LEU A 261 -6.80 -29.57 4.64
CA LEU A 261 -6.15 -28.37 5.17
C LEU A 261 -6.01 -28.45 6.69
N SER A 262 -4.97 -27.80 7.23
CA SER A 262 -4.77 -27.70 8.68
C SER A 262 -4.65 -26.27 9.15
N ARG A 263 -3.80 -25.45 8.51
CA ARG A 263 -3.67 -24.02 8.79
C ARG A 263 -3.53 -23.24 7.47
N PRO A 264 -4.62 -23.11 6.69
CA PRO A 264 -4.58 -22.40 5.43
C PRO A 264 -4.47 -20.89 5.68
N ASN A 265 -3.49 -20.26 5.04
CA ASN A 265 -3.16 -18.85 5.21
C ASN A 265 -3.58 -17.99 4.01
N SER A 266 -3.43 -18.53 2.79
CA SER A 266 -3.64 -17.80 1.55
C SER A 266 -4.00 -18.77 0.42
N ALA A 267 -4.73 -18.29 -0.59
CA ALA A 267 -5.10 -19.08 -1.76
C ALA A 267 -5.08 -18.24 -3.04
N ALA A 268 -4.65 -18.81 -4.16
CA ALA A 268 -4.58 -18.13 -5.45
C ALA A 268 -5.13 -19.02 -6.58
N PHE A 269 -5.86 -18.41 -7.51
CA PHE A 269 -6.33 -19.09 -8.72
C PHE A 269 -5.22 -19.12 -9.77
N LEU A 270 -5.06 -20.28 -10.43
CA LEU A 270 -4.26 -20.36 -11.65
C LEU A 270 -5.08 -19.85 -12.83
N GLN A 271 -4.58 -18.84 -13.53
CA GLN A 271 -5.30 -18.17 -14.61
C GLN A 271 -5.65 -19.14 -15.75
N ASN A 272 -6.85 -19.01 -16.32
CA ASN A 272 -7.36 -19.88 -17.39
C ASN A 272 -7.48 -21.37 -17.03
N THR A 273 -7.49 -21.71 -15.74
CA THR A 273 -7.69 -23.10 -15.29
C THR A 273 -8.82 -23.17 -14.27
N ASP A 274 -9.23 -24.38 -13.92
CA ASP A 274 -10.12 -24.68 -12.80
C ASP A 274 -9.35 -24.96 -11.51
N LYS A 275 -8.06 -24.59 -11.44
CA LYS A 275 -7.18 -24.93 -10.31
C LYS A 275 -7.01 -23.77 -9.34
N ILE A 276 -6.92 -24.12 -8.07
CA ILE A 276 -6.61 -23.21 -6.96
C ILE A 276 -5.47 -23.81 -6.13
N VAL A 277 -4.46 -23.00 -5.86
CA VAL A 277 -3.36 -23.34 -4.96
C VAL A 277 -3.58 -22.69 -3.60
N VAL A 278 -3.38 -23.45 -2.54
CA VAL A 278 -3.51 -23.01 -1.16
C VAL A 278 -2.14 -23.12 -0.48
N ALA A 279 -1.70 -22.04 0.15
CA ALA A 279 -0.58 -22.04 1.09
C ALA A 279 -1.11 -22.39 2.48
N ASP A 280 -0.68 -23.55 2.99
CA ASP A 280 -1.01 -24.05 4.32
C ASP A 280 0.26 -24.16 5.17
N GLU A 281 0.25 -23.52 6.34
CA GLU A 281 1.43 -23.41 7.20
C GLU A 281 2.03 -24.76 7.59
N GLU A 282 1.16 -25.76 7.79
CA GLU A 282 1.52 -27.10 8.26
C GLU A 282 1.60 -28.09 7.10
N ASN A 283 0.73 -27.95 6.10
CA ASN A 283 0.59 -28.88 5.00
C ASN A 283 1.38 -28.48 3.73
N GLY A 284 2.06 -27.33 3.71
CA GLY A 284 2.83 -26.88 2.56
C GLY A 284 1.96 -26.28 1.47
N LEU A 285 2.16 -26.68 0.21
CA LEU A 285 1.33 -26.24 -0.91
C LEU A 285 0.33 -27.32 -1.27
N VAL A 286 -0.94 -26.95 -1.36
CA VAL A 286 -2.02 -27.87 -1.71
C VAL A 286 -2.71 -27.36 -2.98
N LEU A 287 -2.76 -28.19 -4.01
CA LEU A 287 -3.37 -27.86 -5.30
C LEU A 287 -4.69 -28.61 -5.43
N PHE A 288 -5.77 -27.86 -5.66
CA PHE A 288 -7.10 -28.40 -5.92
C PHE A 288 -7.54 -28.06 -7.34
N SER A 289 -8.35 -28.95 -7.94
CA SER A 289 -9.25 -28.61 -9.04
C SER A 289 -10.64 -28.40 -8.48
N MET A 290 -11.33 -27.39 -8.99
CA MET A 290 -12.73 -27.11 -8.69
C MET A 290 -13.68 -28.23 -9.13
N GLN A 291 -13.24 -29.11 -10.02
CA GLN A 291 -14.04 -30.20 -10.57
C GLN A 291 -13.73 -31.55 -9.90
N SER A 292 -12.44 -31.85 -9.66
CA SER A 292 -12.00 -33.15 -9.16
C SER A 292 -11.54 -33.16 -7.70
N GLY A 293 -11.50 -31.99 -7.03
CA GLY A 293 -11.00 -31.87 -5.67
C GLY A 293 -9.47 -31.86 -5.59
N LEU A 294 -8.89 -32.45 -4.56
CA LEU A 294 -7.44 -32.46 -4.34
C LEU A 294 -6.70 -33.11 -5.52
N ILE A 295 -5.74 -32.39 -6.10
CA ILE A 295 -4.84 -32.90 -7.15
C ILE A 295 -3.54 -33.40 -6.52
N THR A 296 -2.87 -32.54 -5.76
CA THR A 296 -1.56 -32.85 -5.18
C THR A 296 -1.25 -31.97 -3.97
N LYS A 297 -0.32 -32.44 -3.14
CA LYS A 297 0.21 -31.74 -1.97
C LYS A 297 1.74 -31.82 -2.01
N VAL A 298 2.40 -30.68 -1.84
CA VAL A 298 3.86 -30.58 -1.86
C VAL A 298 4.35 -30.02 -0.53
N THR A 299 5.24 -30.77 0.10
CA THR A 299 6.02 -30.40 1.29
C THR A 299 7.50 -30.69 1.02
N SER A 300 8.40 -30.03 1.73
CA SER A 300 9.85 -30.25 1.60
C SER A 300 10.54 -30.11 2.95
N GLU A 301 11.69 -30.74 3.11
CA GLU A 301 12.59 -30.49 4.24
C GLU A 301 13.43 -29.20 4.05
N ASP A 302 13.46 -28.66 2.84
CA ASP A 302 14.25 -27.49 2.47
C ASP A 302 13.47 -26.17 2.62
N TRP A 303 12.16 -26.24 2.83
CA TRP A 303 11.33 -25.07 3.12
C TRP A 303 10.14 -25.41 4.02
N LYS A 304 9.64 -24.41 4.76
CA LYS A 304 8.51 -24.56 5.68
C LYS A 304 7.73 -23.25 5.84
N TRP A 305 6.53 -23.37 6.42
CA TRP A 305 5.67 -22.25 6.81
C TRP A 305 5.35 -21.29 5.65
N PRO A 306 4.73 -21.78 4.57
CA PRO A 306 4.24 -20.89 3.52
C PRO A 306 3.13 -19.99 4.07
N GLN A 307 3.24 -18.67 3.83
CA GLN A 307 2.35 -17.67 4.41
C GLN A 307 1.42 -17.02 3.38
N SER A 308 1.98 -16.62 2.24
CA SER A 308 1.22 -15.98 1.17
C SER A 308 1.53 -16.65 -0.15
N VAL A 309 0.50 -16.88 -0.97
CA VAL A 309 0.64 -17.38 -2.34
C VAL A 309 0.02 -16.40 -3.32
N ILE A 310 0.71 -16.17 -4.43
CA ILE A 310 0.19 -15.41 -5.58
C ILE A 310 0.51 -16.16 -6.87
N CYS A 311 -0.31 -15.96 -7.89
CA CYS A 311 -0.05 -16.46 -9.24
C CYS A 311 0.31 -15.29 -10.16
N THR A 312 1.37 -15.47 -10.94
CA THR A 312 1.74 -14.54 -12.00
C THR A 312 0.87 -14.77 -13.24
N PRO A 313 0.83 -13.82 -14.19
CA PRO A 313 0.06 -13.99 -15.43
C PRO A 313 0.45 -15.20 -16.29
N ASP A 314 1.70 -15.67 -16.16
CA ASP A 314 2.22 -16.89 -16.81
C ASP A 314 2.02 -18.16 -15.96
N ASN A 315 1.06 -18.14 -15.03
CA ASN A 315 0.70 -19.26 -14.14
C ASN A 315 1.86 -19.81 -13.30
N LYS A 316 2.88 -18.99 -13.02
CA LYS A 316 3.89 -19.34 -12.03
C LYS A 316 3.39 -18.98 -10.64
N ILE A 317 3.70 -19.84 -9.70
CA ILE A 317 3.24 -19.71 -8.32
C ILE A 317 4.40 -19.15 -7.52
N LEU A 318 4.18 -18.04 -6.84
CA LEU A 318 5.15 -17.44 -5.93
C LEU A 318 4.61 -17.55 -4.51
N ILE A 319 5.44 -18.03 -3.61
CA ILE A 319 5.11 -18.11 -2.18
C ILE A 319 6.15 -17.44 -1.31
N SER A 320 5.71 -16.83 -0.21
CA SER A 320 6.60 -16.42 0.88
C SER A 320 6.72 -17.56 1.90
N ALA A 321 7.94 -18.06 2.13
CA ALA A 321 8.20 -19.18 3.03
C ALA A 321 9.62 -19.10 3.64
N MET A 322 9.85 -19.83 4.72
CA MET A 322 11.20 -20.01 5.27
C MET A 322 11.90 -21.11 4.48
N ALA A 323 13.08 -20.83 3.93
CA ALA A 323 13.91 -21.81 3.24
C ALA A 323 15.23 -22.04 3.97
N LYS A 324 15.71 -23.27 3.89
CA LYS A 324 16.97 -23.72 4.47
C LYS A 324 18.13 -23.10 3.69
N SER A 325 19.05 -22.49 4.42
CA SER A 325 20.31 -21.94 3.92
C SER A 325 21.43 -22.51 4.79
N GLU A 326 22.48 -23.03 4.16
CA GLU A 326 23.66 -23.49 4.87
C GLU A 326 24.74 -22.42 4.75
N ASN A 327 25.19 -21.92 5.89
CA ASN A 327 26.25 -20.92 5.96
C ASN A 327 27.27 -21.36 7.00
N ASN A 328 28.52 -21.57 6.56
CA ASN A 328 29.62 -22.04 7.42
C ASN A 328 29.31 -23.31 8.23
N GLY A 329 28.57 -24.27 7.64
CA GLY A 329 28.17 -25.52 8.29
C GLY A 329 27.06 -25.38 9.33
N LYS A 330 26.48 -24.17 9.49
CA LYS A 330 25.29 -23.93 10.30
C LYS A 330 24.07 -23.80 9.40
N ILE A 331 23.02 -24.54 9.76
CA ILE A 331 21.71 -24.42 9.10
C ILE A 331 21.02 -23.17 9.64
N GLU A 332 20.71 -22.24 8.74
CA GLU A 332 19.91 -21.04 9.00
C GLU A 332 18.63 -21.09 8.16
N TRP A 333 17.50 -20.76 8.78
CA TRP A 333 16.23 -20.61 8.08
C TRP A 333 16.06 -19.14 7.71
N LYS A 334 15.87 -18.86 6.43
CA LYS A 334 15.72 -17.49 5.93
C LYS A 334 14.44 -17.33 5.13
N ARG A 335 13.79 -16.17 5.25
CA ARG A 335 12.62 -15.84 4.44
C ARG A 335 13.02 -15.77 2.97
N ASN A 336 12.29 -16.45 2.10
CA ASN A 336 12.51 -16.49 0.66
C ASN A 336 11.17 -16.39 -0.06
N LEU A 337 11.20 -15.86 -1.28
CA LEU A 337 10.16 -16.11 -2.26
C LEU A 337 10.53 -17.36 -3.05
N LEU A 338 9.71 -18.39 -2.97
CA LEU A 338 9.90 -19.64 -3.73
C LEU A 338 8.98 -19.61 -4.94
N LYS A 339 9.54 -19.93 -6.11
CA LYS A 339 8.83 -19.97 -7.38
C LYS A 339 8.61 -21.42 -7.80
N PHE A 340 7.36 -21.72 -8.14
CA PHE A 340 6.92 -23.01 -8.66
C PHE A 340 6.23 -22.83 -10.01
N ASP A 341 6.13 -23.92 -10.77
CA ASP A 341 5.26 -23.98 -11.93
C ASP A 341 3.80 -24.32 -11.55
N GLU A 342 2.94 -24.50 -12.55
CA GLU A 342 1.52 -24.83 -12.38
C GLU A 342 1.24 -26.23 -11.81
N ASN A 343 2.26 -27.10 -11.76
CA ASN A 343 2.19 -28.46 -11.22
C ASN A 343 2.88 -28.57 -9.85
N LEU A 344 3.25 -27.44 -9.24
CA LEU A 344 3.99 -27.34 -7.99
C LEU A 344 5.43 -27.88 -8.08
N GLU A 345 6.05 -27.89 -9.27
CA GLU A 345 7.47 -28.17 -9.42
C GLU A 345 8.30 -26.92 -9.09
N PHE A 346 9.33 -27.09 -8.26
CA PHE A 346 10.19 -25.99 -7.84
C PHE A 346 11.04 -25.47 -9.01
N LEU A 347 11.05 -24.15 -9.22
CA LEU A 347 11.80 -23.49 -10.29
C LEU A 347 12.99 -22.69 -9.77
N SER A 348 12.75 -21.81 -8.80
CA SER A 348 13.78 -20.92 -8.28
C SER A 348 13.40 -20.34 -6.91
N ARG A 349 14.36 -19.67 -6.26
CA ARG A 349 14.12 -18.91 -5.04
C ARG A 349 14.80 -17.54 -5.08
N ILE A 350 14.20 -16.59 -4.40
CA ILE A 350 14.72 -15.22 -4.20
C ILE A 350 14.84 -14.99 -2.70
N GLU A 351 16.02 -14.61 -2.21
CA GLU A 351 16.21 -14.28 -0.79
C GLU A 351 15.31 -13.10 -0.41
N GLY A 352 14.62 -13.18 0.73
CA GLY A 352 13.73 -12.14 1.22
C GLY A 352 14.48 -10.92 1.78
N PRO A 353 13.74 -9.91 2.29
CA PRO A 353 14.35 -8.74 2.92
C PRO A 353 15.21 -9.13 4.12
N LYS A 354 16.44 -8.62 4.20
CA LYS A 354 17.37 -8.96 5.31
C LYS A 354 16.92 -8.38 6.65
N TRP A 355 16.17 -7.28 6.63
CA TRP A 355 15.71 -6.55 7.82
C TRP A 355 14.75 -7.36 8.71
N ILE A 356 14.09 -8.38 8.17
CA ILE A 356 13.13 -9.21 8.93
C ILE A 356 13.72 -10.54 9.39
N GLN A 357 15.03 -10.78 9.22
CA GLN A 357 15.65 -12.07 9.53
C GLN A 357 15.53 -12.44 11.02
N ASP A 358 15.67 -11.46 11.91
CA ASP A 358 15.67 -11.67 13.36
C ASP A 358 14.31 -11.35 14.01
N GLU A 359 13.31 -11.01 13.20
CA GLU A 359 12.00 -10.58 13.65
C GLU A 359 10.99 -11.74 13.69
N THR A 360 10.12 -11.75 14.70
CA THR A 360 9.04 -12.73 14.78
C THR A 360 7.87 -12.28 13.90
N VAL A 361 7.73 -12.92 12.74
CA VAL A 361 6.68 -12.64 11.77
C VAL A 361 5.43 -13.47 12.08
N ALA A 362 4.29 -12.80 12.23
CA ALA A 362 3.00 -13.42 12.50
C ALA A 362 2.17 -13.66 11.22
N SER A 363 2.28 -12.78 10.23
CA SER A 363 1.58 -12.93 8.95
C SER A 363 2.27 -12.17 7.83
N GLU A 364 2.13 -12.67 6.61
CA GLU A 364 2.70 -12.07 5.39
C GLU A 364 1.64 -12.03 4.29
N HIS A 365 1.63 -10.97 3.47
CA HIS A 365 0.82 -10.91 2.26
C HIS A 365 1.63 -10.37 1.09
N LEU A 366 1.56 -11.09 -0.02
CA LEU A 366 2.17 -10.76 -1.30
C LEU A 366 1.11 -10.21 -2.27
N CYS A 367 1.52 -9.26 -3.09
CA CYS A 367 0.83 -8.91 -4.33
C CYS A 367 1.84 -8.54 -5.42
N ILE A 368 1.46 -8.71 -6.68
CA ILE A 368 2.30 -8.39 -7.84
C ILE A 368 1.65 -7.27 -8.65
N ALA A 369 2.46 -6.30 -9.04
CA ALA A 369 2.01 -5.21 -9.90
C ALA A 369 2.21 -5.57 -11.38
N PRO A 370 1.41 -5.00 -12.30
CA PRO A 370 1.54 -5.25 -13.74
C PRO A 370 2.91 -4.91 -14.34
N ASN A 371 3.65 -4.00 -13.70
CA ASN A 371 5.01 -3.60 -14.08
C ASN A 371 6.09 -4.58 -13.56
N GLY A 372 5.70 -5.70 -12.93
CA GLY A 372 6.60 -6.75 -12.47
C GLY A 372 7.17 -6.57 -11.06
N TYR A 373 6.89 -5.44 -10.40
CA TYR A 373 7.24 -5.26 -8.99
C TYR A 373 6.40 -6.17 -8.10
N ILE A 374 7.02 -6.71 -7.06
CA ILE A 374 6.34 -7.53 -6.05
C ILE A 374 6.36 -6.77 -4.73
N TYR A 375 5.22 -6.71 -4.06
CA TYR A 375 5.10 -6.07 -2.75
C TYR A 375 4.84 -7.14 -1.69
N LEU A 376 5.55 -7.03 -0.58
CA LEU A 376 5.44 -7.90 0.57
C LEU A 376 5.11 -7.06 1.80
N SER A 377 3.91 -7.27 2.33
CA SER A 377 3.57 -6.78 3.66
C SER A 377 3.91 -7.84 4.70
N VAL A 378 4.56 -7.42 5.78
CA VAL A 378 4.97 -8.26 6.90
C VAL A 378 4.39 -7.67 8.16
N THR A 379 3.78 -8.52 8.98
CA THR A 379 3.27 -8.12 10.29
C THR A 379 3.85 -9.06 11.34
N GLY A 380 4.65 -8.51 12.23
CA GLY A 380 5.15 -9.18 13.43
C GLY A 380 4.33 -8.81 14.65
N GLU A 381 4.82 -9.17 15.84
CA GLU A 381 4.13 -8.89 17.11
C GLU A 381 4.08 -7.40 17.47
N THR A 382 5.15 -6.65 17.18
CA THR A 382 5.28 -5.24 17.58
C THR A 382 5.41 -4.27 16.40
N PHE A 383 5.55 -4.79 15.19
CA PHE A 383 5.77 -4.02 13.97
C PHE A 383 4.95 -4.53 12.79
N SER A 384 4.76 -3.66 11.80
CA SER A 384 4.42 -4.01 10.44
C SER A 384 5.32 -3.25 9.48
N ALA A 385 5.65 -3.88 8.36
CA ALA A 385 6.48 -3.31 7.33
C ALA A 385 5.94 -3.65 5.93
N LEU A 386 6.29 -2.81 4.96
CA LEU A 386 6.00 -3.01 3.55
C LEU A 386 7.32 -2.93 2.78
N TYR A 387 7.59 -3.97 2.01
CA TYR A 387 8.77 -4.10 1.17
C TYR A 387 8.36 -4.17 -0.30
N GLU A 388 9.21 -3.66 -1.16
CA GLU A 388 9.11 -3.75 -2.61
C GLU A 388 10.31 -4.54 -3.14
N LEU A 389 10.05 -5.53 -3.98
CA LEU A 389 11.04 -6.23 -4.77
C LEU A 389 10.99 -5.69 -6.19
N ALA A 390 12.07 -5.05 -6.60
CA ALA A 390 12.26 -4.56 -7.95
C ALA A 390 12.53 -5.71 -8.94
N THR A 391 12.32 -5.43 -10.22
CA THR A 391 12.52 -6.42 -11.30
C THR A 391 13.98 -6.86 -11.46
N ASP A 392 14.93 -6.10 -10.90
CA ASP A 392 16.35 -6.47 -10.84
C ASP A 392 16.70 -7.40 -9.65
N GLY A 393 15.69 -7.77 -8.85
CA GLY A 393 15.84 -8.65 -7.69
C GLY A 393 16.25 -7.95 -6.40
N LYS A 394 16.24 -6.62 -6.34
CA LYS A 394 16.57 -5.88 -5.11
C LYS A 394 15.34 -5.57 -4.27
N TRP A 395 15.47 -5.79 -2.96
CA TRP A 395 14.48 -5.40 -1.96
C TRP A 395 14.73 -3.98 -1.46
N SER A 396 13.65 -3.22 -1.35
CA SER A 396 13.61 -1.88 -0.76
C SER A 396 12.55 -1.85 0.34
N GLU A 397 12.85 -1.21 1.47
CA GLU A 397 11.86 -0.96 2.53
C GLU A 397 11.06 0.30 2.19
N ILE A 398 9.75 0.14 1.96
CA ILE A 398 8.84 1.26 1.68
C ILE A 398 8.36 1.91 2.98
N CYS A 399 8.00 1.09 3.96
CA CYS A 399 7.64 1.58 5.27
C CYS A 399 7.90 0.54 6.36
N HIS A 400 8.29 1.02 7.53
CA HIS A 400 8.37 0.23 8.76
C HIS A 400 7.71 1.01 9.91
N LYS A 401 6.72 0.41 10.56
CA LYS A 401 5.91 1.05 11.59
C LYS A 401 5.74 0.16 12.81
N ARG A 402 6.04 0.70 13.98
CA ARG A 402 5.74 0.06 15.28
C ARG A 402 4.34 0.42 15.74
N GLY A 403 3.64 -0.53 16.36
CA GLY A 403 2.29 -0.33 16.89
C GLY A 403 1.16 -0.23 15.85
N ILE A 404 1.49 -0.34 14.56
CA ILE A 404 0.52 -0.47 13.47
C ILE A 404 0.49 -1.94 13.05
N LYS A 405 -0.69 -2.43 12.65
CA LYS A 405 -0.91 -3.79 12.15
C LYS A 405 -1.48 -3.76 10.75
N ILE A 406 -0.67 -4.12 9.77
CA ILE A 406 -1.09 -4.33 8.39
C ILE A 406 -1.71 -5.72 8.27
N SER A 407 -2.90 -5.83 7.69
CA SER A 407 -3.56 -7.14 7.48
C SER A 407 -3.69 -7.54 6.02
N ASN A 408 -3.45 -6.64 5.08
CA ASN A 408 -3.49 -6.96 3.66
C ASN A 408 -2.81 -5.88 2.81
N VAL A 409 -2.39 -6.24 1.61
CA VAL A 409 -1.86 -5.33 0.59
C VAL A 409 -2.33 -5.79 -0.80
N GLN A 410 -2.79 -4.86 -1.62
CA GLN A 410 -3.16 -5.11 -3.02
C GLN A 410 -2.69 -3.97 -3.92
N VAL A 411 -2.36 -4.29 -5.17
CA VAL A 411 -2.04 -3.30 -6.20
C VAL A 411 -3.32 -2.82 -6.85
N LEU A 412 -3.63 -1.53 -6.73
CA LEU A 412 -4.79 -0.92 -7.37
C LEU A 412 -4.53 -0.64 -8.86
N ALA A 413 -3.40 0.01 -9.13
CA ALA A 413 -3.01 0.42 -10.47
C ALA A 413 -1.48 0.60 -10.57
N ALA A 414 -0.96 0.50 -11.78
CA ALA A 414 0.40 0.92 -12.12
C ALA A 414 0.32 1.86 -13.32
N VAL A 415 0.66 3.13 -13.12
CA VAL A 415 0.57 4.19 -14.13
C VAL A 415 1.96 4.80 -14.33
N GLY A 416 2.62 4.40 -15.42
CA GLY A 416 4.00 4.80 -15.69
C GLY A 416 4.93 4.37 -14.55
N PRO A 417 5.69 5.29 -13.92
CA PRO A 417 6.61 4.97 -12.83
C PRO A 417 5.93 4.89 -11.45
N ILE A 418 4.61 5.09 -11.36
CA ILE A 418 3.87 5.12 -10.10
C ILE A 418 3.06 3.84 -9.95
N THR A 419 3.23 3.14 -8.83
CA THR A 419 2.36 2.04 -8.43
C THR A 419 1.47 2.50 -7.28
N GLU A 420 0.16 2.34 -7.40
CA GLU A 420 -0.80 2.60 -6.33
C GLU A 420 -1.14 1.31 -5.58
N LEU A 421 -1.01 1.36 -4.25
CA LEU A 421 -1.27 0.25 -3.36
C LEU A 421 -2.39 0.57 -2.39
N LEU A 422 -3.27 -0.40 -2.17
CA LEU A 422 -4.20 -0.41 -1.04
C LEU A 422 -3.62 -1.25 0.07
N VAL A 423 -3.44 -0.66 1.26
CA VAL A 423 -2.90 -1.34 2.44
C VAL A 423 -3.92 -1.27 3.57
N VAL A 424 -4.36 -2.42 4.08
CA VAL A 424 -5.36 -2.48 5.15
C VAL A 424 -4.68 -2.36 6.51
N GLU A 425 -5.04 -1.34 7.30
CA GLU A 425 -4.63 -1.23 8.70
C GLU A 425 -5.72 -1.75 9.64
N ARG A 426 -5.43 -2.87 10.32
CA ARG A 426 -6.40 -3.58 11.18
C ARG A 426 -6.78 -2.81 12.45
N CYS A 427 -5.83 -2.13 13.08
CA CYS A 427 -6.06 -1.50 14.40
C CYS A 427 -7.01 -0.30 14.33
N ARG A 428 -6.83 0.55 13.31
CA ARG A 428 -7.61 1.78 13.15
C ARG A 428 -8.77 1.64 12.15
N GLY A 429 -8.84 0.53 11.42
CA GLY A 429 -9.98 0.20 10.58
C GLY A 429 -10.10 1.07 9.32
N TYR A 430 -8.97 1.39 8.69
CA TYR A 430 -8.96 2.13 7.43
C TYR A 430 -8.03 1.47 6.41
N ILE A 431 -8.08 1.94 5.18
CA ILE A 431 -7.22 1.52 4.07
C ILE A 431 -6.32 2.69 3.70
N TRP A 432 -5.03 2.47 3.61
CA TRP A 432 -4.13 3.44 3.00
C TRP A 432 -4.14 3.26 1.50
N LEU A 433 -4.31 4.37 0.77
CA LEU A 433 -3.93 4.46 -0.63
C LEU A 433 -2.53 5.07 -0.68
N LEU A 434 -1.54 4.26 -1.02
CA LEU A 434 -0.15 4.67 -1.14
C LEU A 434 0.23 4.79 -2.62
N SER A 435 0.84 5.89 -3.02
CA SER A 435 1.49 6.01 -4.31
C SER A 435 2.99 5.77 -4.11
N ILE A 436 3.53 4.76 -4.78
CA ILE A 436 4.94 4.37 -4.72
C ILE A 436 5.64 4.80 -6.00
N ARG A 437 6.76 5.50 -5.86
CA ARG A 437 7.64 5.89 -6.97
C ARG A 437 9.08 5.77 -6.50
N GLU A 438 9.94 5.21 -7.35
CA GLU A 438 11.38 5.06 -7.06
C GLU A 438 11.60 4.38 -5.68
N SER A 439 10.85 3.30 -5.43
CA SER A 439 10.86 2.54 -4.18
C SER A 439 10.60 3.37 -2.91
N SER A 440 9.84 4.46 -3.03
CA SER A 440 9.48 5.34 -1.91
C SER A 440 7.99 5.72 -1.98
N ALA A 441 7.34 5.83 -0.81
CA ALA A 441 5.96 6.32 -0.74
C ALA A 441 5.93 7.85 -0.95
N CYS A 442 5.43 8.31 -2.10
CA CYS A 442 5.39 9.73 -2.46
C CYS A 442 4.06 10.40 -2.08
N ALA A 443 2.97 9.64 -1.99
CA ALA A 443 1.68 10.13 -1.51
C ALA A 443 0.99 9.07 -0.66
N ARG A 444 0.15 9.55 0.27
CA ARG A 444 -0.63 8.70 1.17
C ARG A 444 -1.98 9.34 1.48
N ASN A 445 -3.04 8.62 1.13
CA ASN A 445 -4.41 8.95 1.50
C ASN A 445 -5.00 7.86 2.40
N MET A 446 -6.03 8.22 3.17
CA MET A 446 -6.75 7.31 4.04
C MET A 446 -8.19 7.17 3.55
N ILE A 447 -8.65 5.92 3.42
CA ILE A 447 -9.95 5.56 2.89
C ILE A 447 -10.71 4.75 3.95
N ALA A 448 -11.96 5.14 4.18
CA ALA A 448 -12.90 4.44 5.06
C ALA A 448 -14.03 3.82 4.22
N ALA A 449 -13.70 2.76 3.47
CA ALA A 449 -14.64 2.14 2.52
C ALA A 449 -15.72 1.29 3.18
N VAL A 450 -15.41 0.73 4.35
CA VAL A 450 -16.29 -0.12 5.16
C VAL A 450 -16.04 0.16 6.64
N GLU A 451 -16.88 -0.35 7.55
CA GLU A 451 -16.75 -0.06 8.99
C GLU A 451 -15.44 -0.57 9.56
N LYS A 452 -15.04 -1.81 9.21
CA LYS A 452 -13.77 -2.37 9.65
C LYS A 452 -13.16 -3.32 8.61
N PRO A 453 -12.28 -2.82 7.73
CA PRO A 453 -11.67 -3.61 6.67
C PRO A 453 -10.73 -4.69 7.24
N GLY A 454 -10.85 -5.91 6.72
CA GLY A 454 -10.01 -7.05 7.07
C GLY A 454 -9.12 -7.50 5.92
N ALA A 455 -9.65 -8.42 5.11
CA ALA A 455 -9.02 -8.89 3.88
C ALA A 455 -9.54 -8.10 2.67
N LEU A 456 -8.70 -7.98 1.63
CA LEU A 456 -8.95 -7.18 0.44
C LEU A 456 -8.45 -7.97 -0.78
N CYS A 457 -9.20 -7.95 -1.88
CA CYS A 457 -8.71 -8.36 -3.19
C CYS A 457 -9.28 -7.47 -4.30
N ILE A 458 -8.63 -7.51 -5.45
CA ILE A 458 -9.04 -6.80 -6.65
C ILE A 458 -9.07 -7.83 -7.78
N ASP A 459 -10.15 -7.85 -8.56
CA ASP A 459 -10.25 -8.74 -9.72
C ASP A 459 -9.60 -8.15 -10.97
N GLU A 460 -9.63 -8.91 -12.06
CA GLU A 460 -9.11 -8.49 -13.35
C GLU A 460 -9.87 -7.31 -14.01
N ARG A 461 -11.07 -6.98 -13.53
CA ARG A 461 -11.88 -5.84 -13.98
C ARG A 461 -11.75 -4.63 -13.05
N HIS A 462 -10.77 -4.63 -12.14
CA HIS A 462 -10.56 -3.58 -11.14
C HIS A 462 -11.75 -3.39 -10.17
N GLN A 463 -12.57 -4.43 -9.98
CA GLN A 463 -13.57 -4.48 -8.92
C GLN A 463 -12.88 -4.77 -7.59
N ILE A 464 -13.21 -3.99 -6.57
CA ILE A 464 -12.60 -4.08 -5.25
C ILE A 464 -13.54 -4.85 -4.33
N PHE A 465 -13.02 -5.90 -3.69
CA PHE A 465 -13.75 -6.68 -2.69
C PHE A 465 -13.10 -6.52 -1.33
N ILE A 466 -13.90 -6.19 -0.33
CA ILE A 466 -13.43 -5.92 1.04
C ILE A 466 -14.23 -6.77 2.02
N HIS A 467 -13.54 -7.51 2.87
CA HIS A 467 -14.16 -8.13 4.04
C HIS A 467 -14.38 -7.06 5.12
N ASP A 468 -15.64 -6.72 5.35
CA ASP A 468 -16.09 -5.92 6.49
C ASP A 468 -16.24 -6.83 7.71
N THR A 469 -15.22 -6.83 8.57
CA THR A 469 -15.16 -7.69 9.76
C THR A 469 -16.20 -7.32 10.83
N GLN A 470 -16.69 -6.09 10.80
CA GLN A 470 -17.71 -5.63 11.75
C GLN A 470 -19.09 -6.10 11.32
N GLN A 471 -19.40 -5.98 10.02
CA GLN A 471 -20.68 -6.43 9.47
C GLN A 471 -20.72 -7.91 9.07
N SER A 472 -19.58 -8.61 9.10
CA SER A 472 -19.46 -10.04 8.74
C SER A 472 -19.88 -10.33 7.29
N LYS A 473 -19.38 -9.49 6.36
CA LYS A 473 -19.71 -9.54 4.94
C LYS A 473 -18.50 -9.26 4.07
N ILE A 474 -18.47 -9.84 2.87
CA ILE A 474 -17.59 -9.44 1.78
C ILE A 474 -18.39 -8.50 0.89
N ARG A 475 -17.91 -7.27 0.72
CA ARG A 475 -18.58 -6.20 0.01
C ARG A 475 -17.81 -5.84 -1.24
N GLN A 476 -18.51 -5.65 -2.33
CA GLN A 476 -17.97 -4.98 -3.50
C GLN A 476 -18.00 -3.47 -3.26
N VAL A 477 -16.93 -2.80 -3.62
CA VAL A 477 -16.74 -1.36 -3.43
C VAL A 477 -16.41 -0.70 -4.76
N ASP A 478 -16.95 0.50 -4.98
CA ASP A 478 -16.66 1.30 -6.16
C ASP A 478 -15.19 1.77 -6.12
N SER A 479 -14.44 1.57 -7.19
CA SER A 479 -13.00 1.86 -7.23
C SER A 479 -12.66 3.35 -7.30
N ARG A 480 -13.63 4.24 -7.56
CA ARG A 480 -13.44 5.69 -7.67
C ARG A 480 -13.80 6.40 -6.38
N VAL A 481 -14.96 6.08 -5.81
CA VAL A 481 -15.46 6.74 -4.59
C VAL A 481 -15.22 5.93 -3.32
N PHE A 482 -14.85 4.66 -3.45
CA PHE A 482 -14.64 3.74 -2.33
C PHE A 482 -15.88 3.54 -1.45
N GLU A 483 -17.07 3.60 -2.03
CA GLU A 483 -18.33 3.33 -1.34
C GLU A 483 -18.83 1.90 -1.63
N PRO A 484 -19.47 1.22 -0.65
CA PRO A 484 -20.05 -0.11 -0.88
C PRO A 484 -21.14 -0.10 -1.96
N VAL A 485 -21.02 -1.01 -2.92
CA VAL A 485 -21.98 -1.16 -4.04
C VAL A 485 -22.91 -2.34 -3.80
N ALA A 486 -22.36 -3.48 -3.38
CA ALA A 486 -23.11 -4.71 -3.18
C ALA A 486 -22.50 -5.59 -2.08
N ASP A 487 -23.34 -6.39 -1.44
CA ASP A 487 -22.89 -7.46 -0.54
C ASP A 487 -22.75 -8.75 -1.37
N VAL A 488 -21.53 -9.28 -1.48
CA VAL A 488 -21.21 -10.44 -2.33
C VAL A 488 -21.40 -11.75 -1.58
N ALA A 489 -20.96 -11.79 -0.31
CA ALA A 489 -21.04 -13.00 0.50
C ALA A 489 -21.12 -12.66 1.99
N LEU A 490 -21.71 -13.56 2.77
CA LEU A 490 -21.56 -13.57 4.22
C LEU A 490 -20.19 -14.15 4.58
N ALA A 491 -19.47 -13.49 5.48
CA ALA A 491 -18.17 -13.94 5.95
C ALA A 491 -18.08 -13.85 7.47
N SER A 492 -17.48 -14.85 8.09
CA SER A 492 -17.23 -14.83 9.52
C SER A 492 -15.92 -14.11 9.87
N LYS A 493 -15.81 -13.68 11.12
CA LYS A 493 -14.67 -12.88 11.62
C LYS A 493 -13.31 -13.60 11.55
N ASP A 494 -13.32 -14.92 11.43
CA ASP A 494 -12.16 -15.80 11.27
C ASP A 494 -11.68 -15.92 9.81
N LEU A 495 -12.31 -15.21 8.86
CA LEU A 495 -11.79 -15.08 7.49
C LEU A 495 -10.44 -14.37 7.53
N THR A 496 -9.42 -15.01 6.95
CA THR A 496 -8.03 -14.51 6.98
C THR A 496 -7.59 -13.92 5.65
N PHE A 497 -8.12 -14.43 4.53
CA PHE A 497 -7.67 -14.03 3.20
C PHE A 497 -8.81 -14.14 2.18
N ILE A 498 -8.78 -13.28 1.16
CA ILE A 498 -9.64 -13.38 -0.02
C ILE A 498 -8.81 -13.21 -1.29
N SER A 499 -9.21 -13.90 -2.36
CA SER A 499 -8.71 -13.70 -3.71
C SER A 499 -9.85 -13.84 -4.72
N SER A 500 -9.70 -13.21 -5.87
CA SER A 500 -10.71 -13.20 -6.93
C SER A 500 -10.11 -13.55 -8.27
N CYS A 501 -10.89 -14.21 -9.12
CA CYS A 501 -10.57 -14.49 -10.51
C CYS A 501 -11.86 -14.83 -11.26
N ARG A 502 -12.20 -14.10 -12.34
CA ARG A 502 -13.24 -14.50 -13.31
C ARG A 502 -14.63 -14.73 -12.71
N GLY A 503 -15.09 -13.82 -11.87
CA GLY A 503 -16.39 -13.98 -11.22
C GLY A 503 -16.38 -15.00 -10.08
N LEU A 504 -15.23 -15.55 -9.70
CA LEU A 504 -15.06 -16.41 -8.53
C LEU A 504 -14.27 -15.70 -7.45
N LEU A 505 -14.73 -15.81 -6.21
CA LEU A 505 -14.08 -15.26 -5.03
C LEU A 505 -13.78 -16.40 -4.04
N ALA A 506 -12.51 -16.64 -3.78
CA ALA A 506 -12.05 -17.58 -2.75
C ALA A 506 -11.89 -16.84 -1.42
N ALA A 507 -12.47 -17.40 -0.37
CA ALA A 507 -12.43 -16.93 1.01
C ALA A 507 -11.80 -18.01 1.89
N VAL A 508 -10.65 -17.70 2.50
CA VAL A 508 -9.88 -18.64 3.32
C VAL A 508 -10.27 -18.47 4.78
N TYR A 509 -10.62 -19.58 5.42
CA TYR A 509 -10.97 -19.65 6.84
C TYR A 509 -9.99 -20.57 7.56
N CYS A 510 -8.98 -19.97 8.21
CA CYS A 510 -7.93 -20.72 8.89
C CYS A 510 -8.49 -21.62 10.01
N ALA A 511 -9.35 -21.09 10.88
CA ALA A 511 -9.92 -21.83 12.01
C ALA A 511 -10.83 -22.99 11.59
N ARG A 512 -11.50 -22.85 10.44
CA ARG A 512 -12.40 -23.87 9.88
C ARG A 512 -11.69 -24.82 8.93
N LYS A 513 -10.44 -24.54 8.57
CA LYS A 513 -9.62 -25.35 7.66
C LYS A 513 -10.26 -25.53 6.29
N ILE A 514 -10.89 -24.48 5.76
CA ILE A 514 -11.55 -24.53 4.46
C ILE A 514 -11.21 -23.32 3.61
N VAL A 515 -11.34 -23.49 2.29
CA VAL A 515 -11.48 -22.39 1.34
C VAL A 515 -12.89 -22.45 0.78
N ARG A 516 -13.65 -21.36 0.96
CA ARG A 516 -15.00 -21.23 0.40
C ARG A 516 -14.96 -20.38 -0.85
N ILE A 517 -15.62 -20.84 -1.91
CA ILE A 517 -15.58 -20.23 -3.23
C ILE A 517 -16.98 -19.77 -3.56
N HIS A 518 -17.10 -18.48 -3.83
CA HIS A 518 -18.35 -17.78 -4.12
C HIS A 518 -18.36 -17.35 -5.58
N GLU A 519 -19.51 -17.44 -6.23
CA GLU A 519 -19.73 -16.76 -7.51
C GLU A 519 -20.16 -15.32 -7.26
N TYR A 520 -19.63 -14.37 -8.03
CA TYR A 520 -20.08 -12.99 -8.04
C TYR A 520 -20.37 -12.53 -9.47
N SER A 521 -21.27 -11.56 -9.58
CA SER A 521 -21.64 -11.00 -10.87
C SER A 521 -20.51 -10.12 -11.38
N LEU A 522 -20.00 -10.45 -12.57
CA LEU A 522 -19.19 -9.52 -13.34
C LEU A 522 -20.11 -8.37 -13.73
N VAL A 523 -19.87 -7.18 -13.18
CA VAL A 523 -20.59 -5.97 -13.61
C VAL A 523 -20.17 -5.73 -15.06
N GLN A 524 -21.15 -5.66 -15.95
CA GLN A 524 -20.99 -5.41 -17.39
C GLN A 524 -20.57 -3.98 -17.66
#